data_AF-A0A0W8CV09-F1
#
_entry.id   AF-A0A0W8CV09-F1
#
_cell.length_a   1.000
_cell.length_b   1.000
_cell.length_c   1.000
_cell.angle_alpha   90.00
_cell.angle_beta   90.00
_cell.angle_gamma   90.00
#
_symmetry.space_group_name_H-M   'P 1'
#
loop_
_entity.id
_entity.type
_entity.pdbx_description
1 polymer ?
#
loop_
_entity_poly.entity_id
_entity_poly.type
_entity_poly.pdbx_seq_one_letter_code
_entity_poly.pdbx_strand_id
1 'polypeptide(L)'
;MDFPTRRHDWKNVVVWIDNLDLETPKIVGVSMSKSDTRYNKETKIWPSNFAGYGIVGTRFNRTTVYGSNTSPRFDALPSSSFPFLKLAEWDGEYQDLIMWEQLTDAARAALNDSANFGNAEVPFSDERYEDHLEKAWPL
;
A
#
# COMPACT_ATOMS: atom_id res chain seq x y z
N MET A 1 -17.69 17.86 -12.09
CA MET A 1 -16.87 18.55 -11.07
C MET A 1 -16.87 17.65 -9.86
N ASP A 2 -15.71 17.10 -9.49
CA ASP A 2 -15.58 16.38 -8.23
C ASP A 2 -15.48 17.42 -7.11
N PHE A 3 -16.40 17.37 -6.16
CA PHE A 3 -16.40 18.24 -4.99
C PHE A 3 -15.50 17.63 -3.90
N PRO A 4 -14.72 18.44 -3.15
CA PRO A 4 -13.97 17.93 -2.01
C PRO A 4 -14.93 17.29 -0.99
N THR A 5 -14.79 15.99 -0.75
CA THR A 5 -15.70 15.23 0.13
C THR A 5 -15.26 15.26 1.61
N ARG A 6 -13.99 15.57 1.89
CA ARG A 6 -13.40 15.66 3.24
C ARG A 6 -12.05 16.38 3.25
N ARG A 7 -11.58 16.76 4.45
CA ARG A 7 -10.28 17.43 4.69
C ARG A 7 -9.10 16.46 4.74
N HIS A 8 -9.27 15.31 5.40
CA HIS A 8 -8.19 14.35 5.67
C HIS A 8 -8.43 13.03 4.93
N ASP A 9 -7.36 12.33 4.57
CA ASP A 9 -7.41 11.01 3.94
C ASP A 9 -6.25 10.15 4.47
N TRP A 10 -6.52 8.85 4.65
CA TRP A 10 -5.54 7.84 5.01
C TRP A 10 -5.67 6.67 4.04
N LYS A 11 -4.52 6.20 3.52
CA LYS A 11 -4.40 5.04 2.64
C LYS A 11 -3.36 4.10 3.18
N ASN A 12 -3.53 2.82 2.90
CA ASN A 12 -2.60 1.80 3.34
C ASN A 12 -2.55 0.64 2.34
N VAL A 13 -1.44 -0.08 2.43
CA VAL A 13 -1.23 -1.36 1.77
C VAL A 13 -0.84 -2.37 2.84
N VAL A 14 -1.42 -3.56 2.78
CA VAL A 14 -1.01 -4.72 3.56
C VAL A 14 -0.28 -5.69 2.63
N VAL A 15 0.98 -5.98 2.93
CA VAL A 15 1.82 -6.91 2.18
C VAL A 15 1.90 -8.22 2.95
N TRP A 16 1.41 -9.29 2.35
CA TRP A 16 1.41 -10.63 2.94
C TRP A 16 2.61 -11.41 2.42
N ILE A 17 3.41 -11.92 3.33
CA ILE A 17 4.60 -12.72 3.04
C ILE A 17 4.46 -14.12 3.62
N ASP A 18 5.17 -15.09 3.02
CA ASP A 18 5.06 -16.50 3.39
C ASP A 18 5.74 -16.84 4.72
N ASN A 19 7.00 -16.44 4.90
CA ASN A 19 7.81 -16.80 6.05
C ASN A 19 8.87 -15.73 6.37
N LEU A 20 8.82 -15.20 7.59
CA LEU A 20 9.74 -14.20 8.11
C LEU A 20 11.15 -14.74 8.39
N ASP A 21 11.32 -16.06 8.52
CA ASP A 21 12.62 -16.68 8.82
C ASP A 21 13.53 -16.81 7.58
N LEU A 22 13.02 -16.48 6.39
CA LEU A 22 13.78 -16.52 5.15
C LEU A 22 14.56 -15.21 4.94
N GLU A 23 15.76 -15.29 4.36
CA GLU A 23 16.55 -14.10 4.00
C GLU A 23 15.80 -13.20 3.01
N THR A 24 15.03 -13.82 2.10
CA THR A 24 14.15 -13.11 1.16
C THR A 24 12.75 -13.75 1.18
N PRO A 25 11.86 -13.30 2.08
CA PRO A 25 10.48 -13.77 2.13
C PRO A 25 9.77 -13.53 0.80
N LYS A 26 8.89 -14.45 0.40
CA LYS A 26 8.10 -14.31 -0.81
C LYS A 26 6.82 -13.56 -0.48
N ILE A 27 6.52 -12.52 -1.27
CA ILE A 27 5.22 -11.87 -1.22
C ILE A 27 4.16 -12.80 -1.85
N VAL A 28 3.20 -13.20 -1.03
CA VAL A 28 2.09 -14.11 -1.41
C VAL A 28 0.79 -13.38 -1.71
N GLY A 29 0.68 -12.12 -1.30
CA GLY A 29 -0.44 -11.28 -1.65
C GLY A 29 -0.25 -9.84 -1.21
N VAL A 30 -0.98 -8.93 -1.85
CA VAL A 30 -1.00 -7.52 -1.49
C VAL A 30 -2.43 -7.01 -1.51
N SER A 31 -2.79 -6.28 -0.47
CA SER A 31 -4.11 -5.69 -0.30
C SER A 31 -4.00 -4.18 -0.19
N MET A 32 -4.67 -3.47 -1.08
CA MET A 32 -4.53 -2.02 -1.27
C MET A 32 -5.85 -1.33 -0.94
N SER A 33 -5.81 -0.27 -0.14
CA SER A 33 -7.02 0.44 0.28
C SER A 33 -7.78 1.02 -0.92
N LYS A 34 -9.04 0.59 -1.08
CA LYS A 34 -10.02 1.09 -2.07
C LYS A 34 -10.89 2.21 -1.50
N SER A 35 -11.21 2.12 -0.22
CA SER A 35 -11.84 3.15 0.61
C SER A 35 -11.32 2.98 2.03
N ASP A 36 -11.83 3.72 3.01
CA ASP A 36 -11.33 3.65 4.39
C ASP A 36 -11.32 2.20 4.92
N THR A 37 -12.38 1.42 4.66
CA THR A 37 -12.52 0.04 5.18
C THR A 37 -12.49 -1.07 4.12
N ARG A 38 -12.23 -0.77 2.84
CA ARG A 38 -12.29 -1.78 1.77
C ARG A 38 -10.97 -1.89 1.04
N TYR A 39 -10.68 -3.09 0.55
CA TYR A 39 -9.42 -3.43 -0.10
C TYR A 39 -9.62 -4.02 -1.50
N ASN A 40 -8.78 -3.61 -2.44
CA ASN A 40 -8.46 -4.40 -3.62
C ASN A 40 -7.39 -5.42 -3.23
N LYS A 41 -7.56 -6.69 -3.56
CA LYS A 41 -6.70 -7.77 -3.07
C LYS A 41 -6.14 -8.54 -4.27
N GLU A 42 -4.82 -8.71 -4.30
CA GLU A 42 -4.12 -9.39 -5.39
C GLU A 42 -3.18 -10.45 -4.82
N THR A 43 -3.40 -11.71 -5.20
CA THR A 43 -2.50 -12.84 -4.87
C THR A 43 -1.51 -13.14 -6.00
N LYS A 44 -1.76 -12.56 -7.19
CA LYS A 44 -0.90 -12.72 -8.36
C LYS A 44 -0.22 -11.40 -8.69
N ILE A 45 1.02 -11.27 -8.28
CA ILE A 45 1.84 -10.07 -8.49
C ILE A 45 2.82 -10.35 -9.61
N TRP A 46 2.84 -9.49 -10.62
CA TRP A 46 3.70 -9.67 -11.79
C TRP A 46 5.05 -8.99 -11.58
N PRO A 47 6.11 -9.45 -12.27
CA PRO A 47 7.41 -8.77 -12.25
C PRO A 47 7.32 -7.27 -12.60
N SER A 48 6.37 -6.87 -13.45
CA SER A 48 6.13 -5.46 -13.78
C SER A 48 5.71 -4.59 -12.61
N ASN A 49 5.18 -5.21 -11.55
CA ASN A 49 4.76 -4.51 -10.36
C ASN A 49 5.89 -4.24 -9.36
N PHE A 50 7.13 -4.61 -9.68
CA PHE A 50 8.27 -4.41 -8.78
C PHE A 50 9.24 -3.36 -9.28
N ALA A 51 9.84 -2.63 -8.33
CA ALA A 51 10.81 -1.57 -8.58
C ALA A 51 11.94 -2.02 -9.50
N GLY A 52 12.36 -1.18 -10.45
CA GLY A 52 13.39 -1.50 -11.45
C GLY A 52 12.97 -2.42 -12.60
N TYR A 53 11.76 -2.98 -12.63
CA TYR A 53 11.28 -3.68 -13.83
C TYR A 53 11.11 -2.71 -14.99
N GLY A 54 11.59 -3.11 -16.17
CA GLY A 54 11.43 -2.33 -17.39
C GLY A 54 11.61 -3.15 -18.66
N ILE A 55 11.16 -2.58 -19.78
CA ILE A 55 11.40 -3.12 -21.12
C ILE A 55 12.28 -2.10 -21.85
N VAL A 56 13.50 -2.51 -22.20
CA VAL A 56 14.48 -1.66 -22.87
C VAL A 56 14.67 -2.08 -24.32
N GLY A 57 15.10 -1.13 -25.17
CA GLY A 57 15.36 -1.36 -26.59
C GLY A 57 14.24 -0.85 -27.52
N THR A 58 14.41 -1.09 -28.81
CA THR A 58 13.52 -0.56 -29.86
C THR A 58 12.35 -1.51 -30.12
N ARG A 59 11.30 -1.06 -30.83
CA ARG A 59 10.04 -1.80 -31.05
C ARG A 59 10.20 -3.27 -31.47
N PHE A 60 11.26 -3.60 -32.21
CA PHE A 60 11.53 -4.95 -32.73
C PHE A 60 12.71 -5.66 -32.04
N ASN A 61 13.36 -5.02 -31.07
CA ASN A 61 14.48 -5.59 -30.30
C ASN A 61 14.35 -5.16 -28.84
N ARG A 62 13.34 -5.74 -28.16
CA ARG A 62 13.03 -5.47 -26.75
C ARG A 62 13.67 -6.54 -25.87
N THR A 63 14.27 -6.10 -24.77
CA THR A 63 14.77 -6.98 -23.71
C THR A 63 14.10 -6.59 -22.39
N THR A 64 13.69 -7.60 -21.62
CA THR A 64 13.13 -7.41 -20.29
C THR A 64 14.25 -7.29 -19.27
N VAL A 65 14.19 -6.24 -18.45
CA VAL A 65 15.03 -6.06 -17.28
C VAL A 65 14.18 -6.34 -16.06
N TYR A 66 14.61 -7.31 -15.25
CA TYR A 66 13.98 -7.61 -13.98
C TYR A 66 14.62 -6.73 -12.90
N GLY A 67 13.77 -6.17 -12.04
CA GLY A 67 14.20 -5.36 -10.91
C GLY A 67 14.16 -6.13 -9.59
N SER A 68 13.76 -5.44 -8.52
CA SER A 68 13.53 -6.01 -7.20
C SER A 68 12.46 -7.13 -7.24
N ASN A 69 12.52 -8.03 -6.27
CA ASN A 69 11.46 -9.02 -5.99
C ASN A 69 10.78 -8.78 -4.63
N THR A 70 11.20 -7.73 -3.89
CA THR A 70 10.69 -7.40 -2.54
C THR A 70 10.07 -6.01 -2.47
N SER A 71 10.21 -5.19 -3.51
CA SER A 71 9.78 -3.79 -3.54
C SER A 71 8.62 -3.59 -4.53
N PRO A 72 7.37 -3.93 -4.15
CA PRO A 72 6.21 -3.69 -5.00
C PRO A 72 5.93 -2.18 -5.15
N ARG A 73 5.40 -1.79 -6.31
CA ARG A 73 5.07 -0.41 -6.68
C ARG A 73 3.57 -0.18 -6.54
N PHE A 74 3.18 0.99 -6.07
CA PHE A 74 1.78 1.38 -5.87
C PHE A 74 1.48 2.74 -6.48
N ASP A 75 0.29 2.86 -7.08
CA ASP A 75 -0.25 4.13 -7.57
C ASP A 75 -1.44 4.55 -6.72
N ALA A 76 -1.51 5.84 -6.40
CA ALA A 76 -2.71 6.48 -5.88
C ALA A 76 -3.49 7.09 -7.05
N LEU A 77 -4.71 6.61 -7.26
CA LEU A 77 -5.58 7.10 -8.32
C LEU A 77 -6.76 7.90 -7.76
N PRO A 78 -7.15 9.01 -8.41
CA PRO A 78 -8.38 9.70 -8.05
C PRO A 78 -9.60 8.84 -8.40
N SER A 79 -10.70 9.04 -7.65
CA SER A 79 -12.03 8.57 -8.04
C SER A 79 -13.08 9.60 -7.63
N SER A 80 -14.30 9.46 -8.16
CA SER A 80 -15.44 10.33 -7.84
C SER A 80 -15.89 10.28 -6.38
N SER A 81 -15.35 9.36 -5.57
CA SER A 81 -15.68 9.23 -4.15
C SER A 81 -14.45 9.43 -3.27
N PHE A 82 -13.50 8.48 -3.34
CA PHE A 82 -12.26 8.51 -2.57
C PHE A 82 -11.10 8.04 -3.45
N PRO A 83 -9.90 8.63 -3.32
CA PRO A 83 -8.71 8.05 -3.91
C PRO A 83 -8.55 6.59 -3.50
N PHE A 84 -7.96 5.77 -4.37
CA PHE A 84 -7.69 4.37 -4.08
C PHE A 84 -6.28 3.99 -4.52
N LEU A 85 -5.76 2.94 -3.92
CA LEU A 85 -4.48 2.36 -4.26
C LEU A 85 -4.66 1.17 -5.20
N LYS A 86 -3.71 1.01 -6.12
CA LYS A 86 -3.54 -0.18 -6.97
C LYS A 86 -2.05 -0.49 -7.15
N LEU A 87 -1.74 -1.69 -7.65
CA LEU A 87 -0.40 -2.01 -8.13
C LEU A 87 -0.06 -1.12 -9.33
N ALA A 88 1.17 -0.63 -9.36
CA ALA A 88 1.70 0.18 -10.44
C ALA A 88 2.61 -0.65 -11.36
N GLU A 89 2.88 -0.14 -12.55
CA GLU A 89 3.85 -0.71 -13.50
C GLU A 89 5.06 0.21 -13.74
N TRP A 90 5.10 1.35 -13.05
CA TRP A 90 6.12 2.38 -13.18
C TRP A 90 6.77 2.66 -11.83
N ASP A 91 8.06 3.01 -11.84
CA ASP A 91 8.76 3.39 -10.62
C ASP A 91 8.18 4.69 -10.06
N GLY A 92 7.87 4.65 -8.77
CA GLY A 92 7.58 5.84 -7.97
C GLY A 92 8.78 6.22 -7.13
N GLU A 93 8.50 6.85 -5.99
CA GLU A 93 9.50 7.26 -5.01
C GLU A 93 9.35 6.42 -3.73
N TYR A 94 10.44 6.28 -2.99
CA TYR A 94 10.38 5.78 -1.61
C TYR A 94 10.15 6.94 -0.64
N GLN A 95 9.50 6.64 0.48
CA GLN A 95 9.32 7.57 1.59
C GLN A 95 10.10 7.04 2.80
N ASP A 96 10.53 7.95 3.66
CA ASP A 96 11.17 7.57 4.93
C ASP A 96 10.16 6.79 5.79
N LEU A 97 10.52 5.55 6.13
CA LEU A 97 9.69 4.68 6.93
C LEU A 97 9.91 4.93 8.42
N ILE A 98 8.81 5.09 9.16
CA ILE A 98 8.77 5.03 10.62
C ILE A 98 7.78 3.95 11.03
N MET A 99 8.23 2.96 11.81
CA MET A 99 7.38 1.88 12.30
C MET A 99 6.56 2.36 13.51
N TRP A 100 5.41 1.72 13.77
CA TRP A 100 4.53 2.08 14.89
C TRP A 100 5.27 2.06 16.22
N GLU A 101 6.12 1.06 16.44
CA GLU A 101 6.92 0.85 17.64
C GLU A 101 8.08 1.85 17.77
N GLN A 102 8.44 2.54 16.67
CA GLN A 102 9.47 3.58 16.67
C GLN A 102 8.89 4.97 16.97
N LEU A 103 7.56 5.13 16.95
CA LEU A 103 6.91 6.39 17.27
C LEU A 103 6.96 6.69 18.78
N THR A 104 7.03 7.98 19.10
CA THR A 104 6.85 8.43 20.48
C THR A 104 5.44 8.13 20.99
N ASP A 105 5.29 7.99 22.31
CA ASP A 105 3.97 7.76 22.93
C ASP A 105 2.97 8.86 22.58
N ALA A 106 3.43 10.12 22.51
CA ALA A 106 2.60 11.26 22.12
C ALA A 106 2.10 11.14 20.67
N ALA A 107 2.94 10.68 19.75
CA ALA A 107 2.56 10.46 18.37
C ALA A 107 1.55 9.30 18.24
N ARG A 108 1.78 8.18 18.95
CA ARG A 108 0.83 7.06 18.99
C ARG A 108 -0.53 7.49 19.56
N ALA A 109 -0.53 8.24 20.67
CA ALA A 109 -1.75 8.78 21.26
C ALA A 109 -2.52 9.69 20.28
N ALA A 110 -1.83 10.57 19.56
CA ALA A 110 -2.46 11.45 18.58
C ALA A 110 -3.04 10.69 17.37
N LEU A 111 -2.37 9.62 16.92
CA LEU A 111 -2.84 8.77 15.82
C LEU A 111 -4.00 7.85 16.22
N ASN A 112 -4.09 7.47 17.49
CA ASN A 112 -5.22 6.72 18.04
C ASN A 112 -6.46 7.59 18.29
N ASP A 113 -6.31 8.90 18.44
CA ASP A 113 -7.44 9.81 18.62
C ASP A 113 -8.11 10.15 17.27
N SER A 114 -9.20 9.43 16.98
CA SER A 114 -10.00 9.60 15.75
C SER A 114 -10.56 11.01 15.57
N ALA A 115 -10.72 11.80 16.64
CA ALA A 115 -11.20 13.17 16.54
C ALA A 115 -10.24 14.08 15.75
N ASN A 116 -8.95 13.72 15.67
CA ASN A 116 -7.94 14.50 14.95
C ASN A 116 -8.09 14.46 13.42
N PHE A 117 -8.80 13.46 12.88
CA PHE A 117 -8.84 13.20 11.44
C PHE A 117 -10.25 13.28 10.83
N GLY A 118 -11.23 13.76 11.59
CA GLY A 118 -12.61 13.88 11.14
C GLY A 118 -13.18 12.52 10.74
N ASN A 119 -13.61 12.38 9.49
CA ASN A 119 -14.15 11.10 8.97
C ASN A 119 -13.06 10.16 8.42
N ALA A 120 -11.77 10.53 8.49
CA ALA A 120 -10.69 9.67 8.05
C ALA A 120 -10.22 8.76 9.19
N GLU A 121 -10.06 7.47 8.88
CA GLU A 121 -9.65 6.47 9.87
C GLU A 121 -8.16 6.13 9.68
N VAL A 122 -7.38 6.16 10.77
CA VAL A 122 -5.97 5.74 10.77
C VAL A 122 -5.93 4.21 10.79
N PRO A 123 -5.49 3.54 9.73
CA PRO A 123 -5.73 2.11 9.53
C PRO A 123 -4.82 1.20 10.37
N PHE A 124 -3.76 1.75 10.95
CA PHE A 124 -2.79 1.05 11.80
C PHE A 124 -2.84 1.53 13.25
N SER A 125 -3.88 2.27 13.63
CA SER A 125 -4.14 2.62 15.02
C SER A 125 -4.52 1.37 15.84
N ASP A 126 -4.34 1.42 17.15
CA ASP A 126 -4.54 0.26 18.03
C ASP A 126 -5.98 -0.29 17.95
N GLU A 127 -6.99 0.57 17.78
CA GLU A 127 -8.40 0.16 17.65
C GLU A 127 -8.70 -0.49 16.29
N ARG A 128 -7.98 -0.10 15.24
CA ARG A 128 -8.33 -0.43 13.85
C ARG A 128 -7.43 -1.47 13.21
N TYR A 129 -6.22 -1.69 13.75
CA TYR A 129 -5.21 -2.56 13.15
C TYR A 129 -5.76 -3.96 12.83
N GLU A 130 -6.33 -4.66 13.80
CA GLU A 130 -6.83 -6.04 13.63
C GLU A 130 -8.00 -6.12 12.63
N ASP A 131 -8.96 -5.19 12.72
CA ASP A 131 -10.11 -5.13 11.81
C ASP A 131 -9.68 -4.85 10.36
N HIS A 132 -8.70 -3.96 10.17
CA HIS A 132 -8.12 -3.70 8.86
C HIS A 132 -7.32 -4.90 8.34
N LEU A 133 -6.58 -5.59 9.21
CA LEU A 133 -5.81 -6.77 8.88
C LEU A 133 -6.73 -7.92 8.40
N GLU A 134 -7.83 -8.16 9.11
CA GLU A 134 -8.88 -9.13 8.73
C GLU A 134 -9.50 -8.75 7.37
N LYS A 135 -9.91 -7.49 7.21
CA LYS A 135 -10.50 -7.00 5.95
C LYS A 135 -9.52 -7.07 4.78
N ALA A 136 -8.23 -6.95 5.04
CA ALA A 136 -7.18 -7.02 4.04
C ALA A 136 -6.75 -8.44 3.71
N TRP A 137 -7.17 -9.48 4.43
CA TRP A 137 -6.75 -10.85 4.14
C TRP A 137 -7.18 -11.30 2.73
N PRO A 138 -6.26 -11.72 1.84
CA PRO A 138 -6.53 -11.93 0.41
C PRO A 138 -6.90 -13.37 0.04
N LEU A 139 -6.98 -14.29 1.01
CA LEU A 139 -7.20 -15.73 0.81
C LEU A 139 -8.49 -16.23 1.45
#